data_AF-A0A4U9V8K5-F1
#
_entry.id   AF-A0A4U9V8K5-F1
#
_cell.length_a   1.000
_cell.length_b   1.000
_cell.length_c   1.000
_cell.angle_alpha   90.00
_cell.angle_beta   90.00
_cell.angle_gamma   90.00
#
_symmetry.space_group_name_H-M   'P 1'
#
loop_
_entity.id
_entity.type
_entity.pdbx_description
1 polymer ?
#
loop_
_entity_poly.entity_id
_entity_poly.type
_entity_poly.pdbx_seq_one_letter_code
_entity_poly.pdbx_strand_id
1 'polypeptide(L)'
;MKPGKIIRTAMLWITLTFAFAGKAQQKLSHIPKGYWIACGDDKVLIIDPAIGADSSAIVWKWAFGESAHQIPEEYTSYFKSIDECKPVFDNKKILVTSSSGATCLLNIEDKKIEFYAKTPMAHSADVLPGKLVAVANSTHPKGNSLELYHLDQAEKPIYKDTLYSGHGVVWNDRLQQLFVLGYEDLRTYQLTADKNSLTLTSTLKIPGKGGHDLSYVDDNRLLLTYTDGVVLFSIKDKKFEPFAPLATVHHVKSLNWNPKTNRLVYTKAEESWWTFNIYATNPDQKVNIPTLKLYKVRVCR
;
A
#
# COMPACT_ATOMS: atom_id res chain seq x y z
N MET A 1 45.98 56.56 58.04
CA MET A 1 45.82 55.99 56.68
C MET A 1 46.01 54.48 56.76
N LYS A 2 44.94 53.70 56.58
CA LYS A 2 44.97 52.24 56.41
C LYS A 2 44.13 51.90 55.17
N PRO A 3 44.51 50.91 54.35
CA PRO A 3 43.90 50.69 53.03
C PRO A 3 42.57 49.95 53.15
N GLY A 4 41.59 50.36 52.34
CA GLY A 4 40.26 49.77 52.25
C GLY A 4 40.25 48.40 51.58
N LYS A 5 39.41 47.51 52.10
CA LYS A 5 39.12 46.18 51.55
C LYS A 5 38.43 46.29 50.19
N ILE A 6 38.95 45.54 49.22
CA ILE A 6 38.32 45.30 47.91
C ILE A 6 37.16 44.31 48.14
N ILE A 7 35.93 44.73 47.84
CA ILE A 7 34.76 43.83 47.75
C ILE A 7 34.66 43.37 46.29
N ARG A 8 34.90 42.08 46.04
CA ARG A 8 34.63 41.43 44.76
C ARG A 8 33.14 41.10 44.68
N THR A 9 32.41 41.77 43.80
CA THR A 9 31.04 41.37 43.43
C THR A 9 31.14 40.31 42.33
N ALA A 10 30.80 39.06 42.65
CA ALA A 10 30.67 37.98 41.66
C ALA A 10 29.34 38.14 40.91
N MET A 11 29.40 38.34 39.61
CA MET A 11 28.23 38.44 38.72
C MET A 11 27.80 37.02 38.32
N LEU A 12 26.69 36.53 38.88
CA LEU A 12 26.13 35.22 38.57
C LEU A 12 25.34 35.31 37.25
N TRP A 13 25.87 34.74 36.17
CA TRP A 13 25.14 34.59 34.91
C TRP A 13 24.24 33.35 35.01
N ILE A 14 22.93 33.56 35.09
CA ILE A 14 21.94 32.50 34.97
C ILE A 14 21.72 32.26 33.47
N THR A 15 22.35 31.23 32.94
CA THR A 15 22.01 30.69 31.62
C THR A 15 20.73 29.87 31.72
N LEU A 16 19.60 30.44 31.29
CA LEU A 16 18.39 29.65 31.03
C LEU A 16 18.65 28.77 29.80
N THR A 17 18.97 27.50 30.03
CA THR A 17 18.95 26.48 28.99
C THR A 17 17.49 26.12 28.70
N PHE A 18 16.95 26.64 27.60
CA PHE A 18 15.73 26.10 27.02
C PHE A 18 16.03 24.69 26.52
N ALA A 19 15.62 23.67 27.29
CA ALA A 19 15.57 22.31 26.80
C ALA A 19 14.56 22.25 25.65
N PHE A 20 15.05 22.11 24.41
CA PHE A 20 14.22 21.65 23.31
C PHE A 20 13.79 20.21 23.63
N ALA A 21 12.62 20.08 24.26
CA ALA A 21 11.93 18.81 24.30
C ALA A 21 11.54 18.46 22.87
N GLY A 22 12.33 17.62 22.21
CA GLY A 22 11.95 17.02 20.93
C GLY A 22 10.58 16.39 21.13
N LYS A 23 9.59 16.79 20.32
CA LYS A 23 8.28 16.15 20.31
C LYS A 23 8.51 14.66 20.12
N ALA A 24 8.27 13.85 21.16
CA ALA A 24 8.27 12.41 21.02
C ALA A 24 7.31 12.08 19.87
N GLN A 25 7.82 11.46 18.80
CA GLN A 25 7.00 11.05 17.68
C GLN A 25 5.92 10.12 18.25
N GLN A 26 4.66 10.54 18.15
CA GLN A 26 3.55 9.80 18.72
C GLN A 26 3.59 8.38 18.14
N LYS A 27 3.68 7.38 19.02
CA LYS A 27 3.73 5.97 18.61
C LYS A 27 2.40 5.63 17.94
N LEU A 28 2.42 5.46 16.62
CA LEU A 28 1.23 5.14 15.84
C LEU A 28 0.92 3.65 16.00
N SER A 29 -0.25 3.30 16.57
CA SER A 29 -0.67 1.90 16.75
C SER A 29 -1.66 1.42 15.69
N HIS A 30 -2.30 2.36 14.98
CA HIS A 30 -3.19 2.11 13.86
C HIS A 30 -3.21 3.35 12.95
N ILE A 31 -3.50 3.15 11.66
CA ILE A 31 -3.68 4.26 10.72
C ILE A 31 -5.07 4.88 10.92
N PRO A 32 -5.18 6.20 11.13
CA PRO A 32 -6.48 6.83 11.21
C PRO A 32 -7.17 6.86 9.84
N LYS A 33 -8.50 6.82 9.85
CA LYS A 33 -9.32 6.87 8.63
C LYS A 33 -9.04 8.15 7.84
N GLY A 34 -9.01 8.03 6.52
CA GLY A 34 -8.73 9.16 5.61
C GLY A 34 -7.25 9.44 5.37
N TYR A 35 -6.35 8.89 6.18
CA TYR A 35 -4.91 8.97 5.93
C TYR A 35 -4.55 8.15 4.69
N TRP A 36 -3.46 8.56 4.05
CA TRP A 36 -2.94 7.86 2.88
C TRP A 36 -1.76 7.01 3.27
N ILE A 37 -1.64 5.85 2.64
CA ILE A 37 -0.46 5.01 2.74
C ILE A 37 0.13 4.87 1.34
N ALA A 38 1.41 5.19 1.21
CA ALA A 38 2.11 5.22 -0.07
C ALA A 38 3.38 4.39 0.01
N CYS A 39 3.73 3.74 -1.09
CA CYS A 39 4.94 2.94 -1.18
C CYS A 39 5.63 3.06 -2.53
N GLY A 40 6.91 2.71 -2.51
CA GLY A 40 7.85 2.78 -3.61
C GLY A 40 9.26 2.50 -3.09
N ASP A 41 10.22 2.28 -3.98
CA ASP A 41 11.59 1.91 -3.60
C ASP A 41 11.58 0.83 -2.49
N ASP A 42 12.20 1.10 -1.34
CA ASP A 42 12.27 0.26 -0.16
C ASP A 42 11.43 0.80 1.03
N LYS A 43 10.45 1.67 0.76
CA LYS A 43 9.74 2.45 1.80
C LYS A 43 8.23 2.32 1.74
N VAL A 44 7.63 2.44 2.93
CA VAL A 44 6.20 2.66 3.16
C VAL A 44 6.05 3.92 4.01
N LEU A 45 5.15 4.81 3.59
CA LEU A 45 4.88 6.09 4.24
C LEU A 45 3.40 6.17 4.62
N ILE A 46 3.11 6.70 5.80
CA ILE A 46 1.76 7.10 6.20
C ILE A 46 1.72 8.62 6.20
N ILE A 47 0.74 9.16 5.50
CA ILE A 47 0.59 10.57 5.18
C ILE A 47 -0.73 11.05 5.74
N ASP A 48 -0.66 12.14 6.51
CA ASP A 48 -1.84 12.92 6.90
C ASP A 48 -2.04 14.03 5.86
N PRO A 49 -2.96 13.86 4.89
CA PRO A 49 -3.17 14.87 3.86
C PRO A 49 -3.73 16.19 4.41
N ALA A 50 -4.17 16.26 5.67
CA ALA A 50 -4.61 17.52 6.28
C ALA A 50 -3.45 18.39 6.78
N ILE A 51 -2.26 17.82 6.99
CA ILE A 51 -1.09 18.55 7.53
C ILE A 51 -0.38 19.35 6.44
N GLY A 52 -0.28 18.82 5.22
CA GLY A 52 0.49 19.46 4.16
C GLY A 52 0.33 18.83 2.78
N ALA A 53 1.01 19.43 1.82
CA ALA A 53 1.02 19.03 0.41
C ALA A 53 2.42 18.55 -0.05
N ASP A 54 3.29 18.20 0.90
CA ASP A 54 4.65 17.75 0.64
C ASP A 54 5.11 16.73 1.70
N SER A 55 6.39 16.42 1.77
CA SER A 55 6.99 15.50 2.75
C SER A 55 6.69 15.85 4.22
N SER A 56 6.29 17.09 4.55
CA SER A 56 5.87 17.46 5.91
C SER A 56 4.58 16.75 6.36
N ALA A 57 3.78 16.25 5.42
CA ALA A 57 2.58 15.47 5.68
C ALA A 57 2.88 14.01 6.12
N ILE A 58 4.13 13.56 6.05
CA ILE A 58 4.54 12.21 6.45
C ILE A 58 4.58 12.13 7.98
N VAL A 59 3.66 11.38 8.57
CA VAL A 59 3.55 11.22 10.04
C VAL A 59 4.21 9.94 10.55
N TRP A 60 4.40 8.95 9.67
CA TRP A 60 5.08 7.69 9.98
C TRP A 60 5.75 7.13 8.72
N LYS A 61 6.88 6.45 8.92
CA LYS A 61 7.69 5.84 7.86
C LYS A 61 8.23 4.50 8.32
N TRP A 62 8.33 3.58 7.37
CA TRP A 62 9.13 2.37 7.46
C TRP A 62 9.98 2.22 6.21
N ALA A 63 11.26 1.94 6.38
CA ALA A 63 12.14 1.40 5.36
C ALA A 63 12.49 -0.05 5.70
N PHE A 64 12.55 -0.93 4.71
CA PHE A 64 12.79 -2.36 4.94
C PHE A 64 14.03 -2.63 5.82
N GLY A 65 15.11 -1.88 5.62
CA GLY A 65 16.36 -2.00 6.39
C GLY A 65 16.19 -1.91 7.91
N GLU A 66 15.12 -1.25 8.40
CA GLU A 66 14.82 -1.16 9.84
C GLU A 66 14.40 -2.51 10.45
N SER A 67 13.83 -3.41 9.63
CA SER A 67 13.30 -4.71 10.05
C SER A 67 14.00 -5.89 9.37
N ALA A 68 15.03 -5.64 8.54
CA ALA A 68 15.72 -6.68 7.77
C ALA A 68 16.27 -7.82 8.64
N HIS A 69 16.73 -7.50 9.87
CA HIS A 69 17.25 -8.46 10.83
C HIS A 69 16.19 -9.43 11.41
N GLN A 70 14.90 -9.20 11.16
CA GLN A 70 13.81 -10.01 11.70
C GLN A 70 13.50 -11.25 10.84
N ILE A 71 14.00 -11.29 9.60
CA ILE A 71 13.75 -12.36 8.62
C ILE A 71 15.08 -12.77 7.95
N PRO A 72 15.13 -13.90 7.20
CA PRO A 72 16.38 -14.36 6.59
C PRO A 72 17.04 -13.30 5.69
N GLU A 73 18.37 -13.18 5.78
CA GLU A 73 19.18 -12.10 5.15
C GLU A 73 18.91 -11.93 3.64
N GLU A 74 18.66 -13.03 2.94
CA GLU A 74 18.35 -13.09 1.50
C GLU A 74 17.18 -12.19 1.08
N TYR A 75 16.22 -11.92 1.98
CA TYR A 75 15.09 -11.02 1.73
C TYR A 75 15.49 -9.56 1.53
N THR A 76 16.70 -9.16 1.94
CA THR A 76 17.24 -7.82 1.66
C THR A 76 17.22 -7.49 0.17
N SER A 77 17.41 -8.50 -0.68
CA SER A 77 17.34 -8.32 -2.13
C SER A 77 15.91 -8.22 -2.67
N TYR A 78 14.91 -8.65 -1.91
CA TYR A 78 13.51 -8.80 -2.35
C TYR A 78 12.60 -7.64 -1.96
N PHE A 79 13.08 -6.63 -1.22
CA PHE A 79 12.31 -5.42 -0.85
C PHE A 79 12.92 -4.13 -1.41
N LYS A 80 13.52 -4.19 -2.60
CA LYS A 80 14.09 -3.02 -3.29
C LYS A 80 13.08 -2.21 -4.11
N SER A 81 11.94 -2.83 -4.45
CA SER A 81 10.88 -2.23 -5.25
C SER A 81 9.53 -2.62 -4.64
N ILE A 82 9.08 -1.88 -3.64
CA ILE A 82 7.78 -2.08 -2.99
C ILE A 82 6.69 -1.50 -3.89
N ASP A 83 5.73 -2.34 -4.26
CA ASP A 83 4.68 -2.03 -5.22
C ASP A 83 3.35 -1.69 -4.55
N GLU A 84 2.98 -2.40 -3.48
CA GLU A 84 1.72 -2.12 -2.80
C GLU A 84 1.88 -2.17 -1.28
N CYS A 85 1.13 -1.31 -0.59
CA CYS A 85 0.97 -1.29 0.85
C CYS A 85 -0.52 -1.13 1.20
N LYS A 86 -1.18 -2.23 1.57
CA LYS A 86 -2.59 -2.19 1.96
C LYS A 86 -2.76 -2.17 3.47
N PRO A 87 -3.54 -1.23 4.03
CA PRO A 87 -3.91 -1.31 5.43
C PRO A 87 -4.87 -2.48 5.64
N VAL A 88 -4.59 -3.32 6.63
CA VAL A 88 -5.33 -4.54 6.95
C VAL A 88 -5.46 -4.68 8.47
N PHE A 89 -6.34 -5.58 8.93
CA PHE A 89 -6.61 -5.84 10.35
C PHE A 89 -6.94 -4.56 11.13
N ASP A 90 -8.04 -3.90 10.75
CA ASP A 90 -8.51 -2.63 11.33
C ASP A 90 -7.43 -1.54 11.33
N ASN A 91 -6.70 -1.45 10.22
CA ASN A 91 -5.64 -0.48 9.99
C ASN A 91 -4.47 -0.58 10.99
N LYS A 92 -4.27 -1.73 11.64
CA LYS A 92 -3.14 -1.97 12.58
C LYS A 92 -1.91 -2.57 11.91
N LYS A 93 -2.09 -3.13 10.72
CA LYS A 93 -1.04 -3.79 9.95
C LYS A 93 -1.09 -3.37 8.49
N ILE A 94 0.01 -3.58 7.80
CA ILE A 94 0.18 -3.26 6.39
C ILE A 94 0.60 -4.53 5.67
N LEU A 95 -0.17 -4.93 4.67
CA LEU A 95 0.23 -5.98 3.74
C LEU A 95 1.05 -5.34 2.62
N VAL A 96 2.31 -5.74 2.50
CA VAL A 96 3.30 -5.14 1.61
C VAL A 96 3.69 -6.14 0.53
N THR A 97 3.65 -5.74 -0.74
CA THR A 97 4.18 -6.54 -1.86
C THR A 97 5.34 -5.83 -2.53
N SER A 98 6.28 -6.60 -3.06
CA SER A 98 7.45 -6.10 -3.76
C SER A 98 7.73 -6.90 -5.02
N SER A 99 7.84 -6.20 -6.14
CA SER A 99 8.20 -6.78 -7.44
C SER A 99 9.62 -7.33 -7.46
N SER A 100 10.47 -6.95 -6.49
CA SER A 100 11.76 -7.59 -6.28
C SER A 100 11.65 -9.02 -5.74
N GLY A 101 10.46 -9.48 -5.32
CA GLY A 101 10.18 -10.92 -5.13
C GLY A 101 9.64 -11.34 -3.76
N ALA A 102 9.04 -10.43 -2.98
CA ALA A 102 8.53 -10.77 -1.66
C ALA A 102 7.21 -10.09 -1.30
N THR A 103 6.49 -10.71 -0.35
CA THR A 103 5.31 -10.18 0.31
C THR A 103 5.51 -10.31 1.81
N CYS A 104 5.11 -9.30 2.60
CA CYS A 104 5.12 -9.39 4.06
C CYS A 104 3.92 -8.71 4.72
N LEU A 105 3.63 -9.10 5.96
CA LEU A 105 2.70 -8.42 6.85
C LEU A 105 3.48 -7.66 7.92
N LEU A 106 3.36 -6.33 7.90
CA LEU A 106 4.06 -5.42 8.78
C LEU A 106 3.12 -4.88 9.87
N ASN A 107 3.51 -5.00 11.14
CA ASN A 107 2.83 -4.35 12.25
C ASN A 107 3.25 -2.88 12.36
N ILE A 108 2.29 -1.98 12.53
CA ILE A 108 2.55 -0.53 12.53
C ILE A 108 3.20 -0.06 13.83
N GLU A 109 2.79 -0.64 14.95
CA GLU A 109 3.15 -0.17 16.28
C GLU A 109 4.64 -0.40 16.59
N ASP A 110 5.15 -1.57 16.23
CA ASP A 110 6.50 -2.02 16.57
C ASP A 110 7.37 -2.34 15.33
N LYS A 111 6.84 -2.13 14.11
CA LYS A 111 7.52 -2.45 12.84
C LYS A 111 7.93 -3.91 12.72
N LYS A 112 7.24 -4.81 13.42
CA LYS A 112 7.48 -6.25 13.34
C LYS A 112 6.94 -6.84 12.05
N ILE A 113 7.74 -7.65 11.38
CA ILE A 113 7.30 -8.49 10.26
C ILE A 113 6.68 -9.77 10.85
N GLU A 114 5.37 -9.92 10.69
CA GLU A 114 4.60 -11.04 11.25
C GLU A 114 4.34 -12.19 10.28
N PHE A 115 4.50 -11.93 8.98
CA PHE A 115 4.44 -12.92 7.91
C PHE A 115 5.37 -12.47 6.78
N TYR A 116 5.98 -13.42 6.08
CA TYR A 116 6.73 -13.16 4.85
C TYR A 116 6.71 -14.39 3.93
N ALA A 117 6.83 -14.15 2.62
CA ALA A 117 6.98 -15.20 1.62
C ALA A 117 7.73 -14.69 0.39
N LYS A 118 8.45 -15.58 -0.30
CA LYS A 118 9.00 -15.33 -1.63
C LYS A 118 7.87 -15.39 -2.65
N THR A 119 7.49 -14.23 -3.17
CA THR A 119 6.38 -14.05 -4.11
C THR A 119 6.91 -13.35 -5.36
N PRO A 120 7.14 -14.08 -6.46
CA PRO A 120 7.89 -13.55 -7.59
C PRO A 120 7.18 -12.40 -8.29
N MET A 121 7.79 -11.22 -8.35
CA MET A 121 7.21 -10.03 -8.99
C MET A 121 5.80 -9.68 -8.44
N ALA A 122 5.64 -9.67 -7.12
CA ALA A 122 4.35 -9.43 -6.47
C ALA A 122 3.93 -7.95 -6.56
N HIS A 123 2.75 -7.69 -7.14
CA HIS A 123 2.21 -6.33 -7.31
C HIS A 123 0.93 -6.05 -6.52
N SER A 124 0.27 -7.09 -6.03
CA SER A 124 -0.88 -6.92 -5.16
C SER A 124 -1.16 -8.14 -4.30
N ALA A 125 -1.71 -7.90 -3.12
CA ALA A 125 -2.15 -8.96 -2.23
C ALA A 125 -3.36 -8.52 -1.41
N ASP A 126 -4.17 -9.45 -0.92
CA ASP A 126 -5.25 -9.14 0.03
C ASP A 126 -5.44 -10.25 1.05
N VAL A 127 -6.00 -9.90 2.20
CA VAL A 127 -6.33 -10.83 3.28
C VAL A 127 -7.71 -11.45 3.05
N LEU A 128 -7.80 -12.75 3.33
CA LEU A 128 -9.03 -13.53 3.24
C LEU A 128 -9.38 -14.15 4.61
N PRO A 129 -10.65 -14.54 4.84
CA PRO A 129 -11.06 -15.24 6.06
C PRO A 129 -10.20 -16.48 6.35
N GLY A 130 -9.94 -16.76 7.62
CA GLY A 130 -9.12 -17.91 8.03
C GLY A 130 -7.61 -17.66 8.02
N LYS A 131 -7.19 -16.41 8.22
CA LYS A 131 -5.77 -16.00 8.22
C LYS A 131 -5.07 -16.31 6.91
N LEU A 132 -5.77 -16.09 5.81
CA LEU A 132 -5.26 -16.33 4.47
C LEU A 132 -4.80 -15.03 3.83
N VAL A 133 -3.84 -15.13 2.92
CA VAL A 133 -3.43 -14.04 2.04
C VAL A 133 -3.31 -14.54 0.61
N ALA A 134 -3.98 -13.87 -0.31
CA ALA A 134 -3.86 -14.10 -1.74
C ALA A 134 -2.89 -13.08 -2.32
N VAL A 135 -2.00 -13.51 -3.22
CA VAL A 135 -0.95 -12.69 -3.84
C VAL A 135 -1.00 -12.85 -5.36
N ALA A 136 -1.05 -11.73 -6.07
CA ALA A 136 -0.92 -11.65 -7.52
C ALA A 136 0.54 -11.37 -7.91
N ASN A 137 1.12 -12.34 -8.60
CA ASN A 137 2.50 -12.34 -9.09
C ASN A 137 2.52 -12.05 -10.60
N SER A 138 3.27 -11.03 -10.99
CA SER A 138 3.36 -10.57 -12.39
C SER A 138 4.45 -11.31 -13.17
N THR A 139 4.95 -10.71 -14.24
CA THR A 139 5.72 -11.34 -15.33
C THR A 139 7.12 -11.76 -14.93
N HIS A 140 7.24 -12.90 -14.24
CA HIS A 140 8.50 -13.51 -13.84
C HIS A 140 8.51 -15.01 -14.21
N PRO A 141 9.66 -15.66 -14.47
CA PRO A 141 9.72 -17.11 -14.78
C PRO A 141 9.05 -18.01 -13.73
N LYS A 142 9.03 -17.58 -12.46
CA LYS A 142 8.33 -18.25 -11.35
C LYS A 142 6.99 -17.60 -10.97
N GLY A 143 6.66 -16.46 -11.58
CA GLY A 143 5.45 -15.68 -11.34
C GLY A 143 4.34 -16.05 -12.30
N ASN A 144 3.64 -15.04 -12.83
CA ASN A 144 2.42 -15.19 -13.61
C ASN A 144 1.42 -16.12 -12.91
N SER A 145 1.16 -15.82 -11.63
CA SER A 145 0.38 -16.67 -10.76
C SER A 145 -0.48 -15.88 -9.79
N LEU A 146 -1.60 -16.49 -9.42
CA LEU A 146 -2.30 -16.21 -8.18
C LEU A 146 -1.87 -17.27 -7.17
N GLU A 147 -1.38 -16.86 -6.01
CA GLU A 147 -0.96 -17.79 -4.96
C GLU A 147 -1.68 -17.47 -3.65
N LEU A 148 -1.98 -18.51 -2.86
CA LEU A 148 -2.61 -18.39 -1.55
C LEU A 148 -1.65 -18.92 -0.48
N TYR A 149 -1.61 -18.24 0.66
CA TYR A 149 -0.77 -18.59 1.81
C TYR A 149 -1.58 -18.50 3.10
N HIS A 150 -1.17 -19.27 4.12
CA HIS A 150 -1.57 -19.00 5.50
C HIS A 150 -0.60 -18.04 6.17
N LEU A 151 -1.12 -17.07 6.91
CA LEU A 151 -0.31 -16.08 7.62
C LEU A 151 0.51 -16.67 8.78
N ASP A 152 0.18 -17.88 9.25
CA ASP A 152 0.94 -18.60 10.28
C ASP A 152 2.01 -19.56 9.70
N GLN A 153 2.12 -19.66 8.38
CA GLN A 153 3.10 -20.50 7.69
C GLN A 153 3.81 -19.67 6.60
N ALA A 154 4.94 -19.09 6.97
CA ALA A 154 5.79 -18.36 6.03
C ALA A 154 6.22 -19.25 4.85
N GLU A 155 6.42 -18.64 3.69
CA GLU A 155 7.02 -19.24 2.48
C GLU A 155 6.31 -20.44 1.83
N LYS A 156 5.18 -20.91 2.36
CA LYS A 156 4.48 -22.10 1.87
C LYS A 156 3.17 -21.74 1.14
N PRO A 157 3.15 -21.70 -0.20
CA PRO A 157 1.89 -21.55 -0.92
C PRO A 157 1.05 -22.82 -0.73
N ILE A 158 -0.22 -22.62 -0.38
CA ILE A 158 -1.20 -23.72 -0.22
C ILE A 158 -2.04 -23.93 -1.48
N TYR A 159 -2.10 -22.92 -2.34
CA TYR A 159 -2.77 -22.96 -3.63
C TYR A 159 -2.02 -22.09 -4.63
N LYS A 160 -2.10 -22.48 -5.91
CA LYS A 160 -1.55 -21.72 -7.03
C LYS A 160 -2.44 -21.92 -8.26
N ASP A 161 -2.75 -20.81 -8.92
CA ASP A 161 -3.36 -20.77 -10.26
C ASP A 161 -2.50 -19.90 -11.18
N THR A 162 -2.64 -20.12 -12.48
CA THR A 162 -2.01 -19.29 -13.51
C THR A 162 -2.70 -17.93 -13.59
N LEU A 163 -1.93 -16.86 -13.69
CA LEU A 163 -2.43 -15.50 -13.86
C LEU A 163 -1.39 -14.66 -14.58
N TYR A 164 -1.56 -14.45 -15.89
CA TYR A 164 -0.58 -13.66 -16.63
C TYR A 164 -0.61 -12.19 -16.19
N SER A 165 0.54 -11.64 -15.81
CA SER A 165 0.71 -10.25 -15.37
C SER A 165 -0.27 -9.83 -14.26
N GLY A 166 -0.30 -10.57 -13.14
CA GLY A 166 -1.14 -10.25 -12.00
C GLY A 166 -0.78 -8.91 -11.34
N HIS A 167 -1.76 -8.00 -11.18
CA HIS A 167 -1.53 -6.64 -10.67
C HIS A 167 -2.56 -6.14 -9.64
N GLY A 168 -3.65 -6.88 -9.41
CA GLY A 168 -4.69 -6.50 -8.46
C GLY A 168 -5.32 -7.71 -7.80
N VAL A 169 -5.51 -7.64 -6.49
CA VAL A 169 -6.25 -8.61 -5.68
C VAL A 169 -7.20 -7.84 -4.79
N VAL A 170 -8.47 -8.18 -4.72
CA VAL A 170 -9.43 -7.55 -3.80
C VAL A 170 -10.37 -8.61 -3.24
N TRP A 171 -10.42 -8.74 -1.92
CA TRP A 171 -11.44 -9.54 -1.24
C TRP A 171 -12.71 -8.71 -1.02
N ASN A 172 -13.86 -9.26 -1.41
CA ASN A 172 -15.17 -8.72 -1.10
C ASN A 172 -15.83 -9.58 -0.01
N ASP A 173 -15.85 -9.06 1.21
CA ASP A 173 -16.35 -9.81 2.37
C ASP A 173 -17.86 -10.04 2.31
N ARG A 174 -18.67 -9.10 1.81
CA ARG A 174 -20.11 -9.34 1.68
C ARG A 174 -20.40 -10.50 0.73
N LEU A 175 -19.71 -10.54 -0.41
CA LEU A 175 -19.96 -11.54 -1.44
C LEU A 175 -19.17 -12.84 -1.22
N GLN A 176 -18.22 -12.85 -0.28
CA GLN A 176 -17.26 -13.94 -0.08
C GLN A 176 -16.55 -14.32 -1.39
N GLN A 177 -16.10 -13.31 -2.13
CA GLN A 177 -15.47 -13.44 -3.45
C GLN A 177 -14.13 -12.71 -3.51
N LEU A 178 -13.16 -13.34 -4.15
CA LEU A 178 -11.87 -12.75 -4.46
C LEU A 178 -11.86 -12.29 -5.92
N PHE A 179 -11.60 -11.02 -6.16
CA PHE A 179 -11.42 -10.46 -7.50
C PHE A 179 -9.93 -10.29 -7.78
N VAL A 180 -9.49 -10.73 -8.95
CA VAL A 180 -8.07 -10.76 -9.32
C VAL A 180 -7.89 -10.22 -10.72
N LEU A 181 -7.03 -9.22 -10.86
CA LEU A 181 -6.75 -8.52 -12.11
C LEU A 181 -5.44 -9.05 -12.71
N GLY A 182 -5.52 -9.60 -13.93
CA GLY A 182 -4.39 -9.95 -14.77
C GLY A 182 -4.14 -8.92 -15.88
N TYR A 183 -3.40 -9.34 -16.89
CA TYR A 183 -3.05 -8.49 -18.04
C TYR A 183 -4.27 -8.02 -18.83
N GLU A 184 -5.19 -8.93 -19.13
CA GLU A 184 -6.34 -8.69 -20.00
C GLU A 184 -7.67 -9.21 -19.43
N ASP A 185 -7.64 -9.73 -18.20
CA ASP A 185 -8.78 -10.34 -17.55
C ASP A 185 -8.98 -9.87 -16.10
N LEU A 186 -10.25 -9.83 -15.71
CA LEU A 186 -10.70 -9.76 -14.33
C LEU A 186 -11.33 -11.11 -13.98
N ARG A 187 -10.73 -11.80 -13.01
CA ARG A 187 -11.17 -13.11 -12.55
C ARG A 187 -11.87 -13.01 -11.21
N THR A 188 -12.83 -13.89 -10.98
CA THR A 188 -13.55 -14.02 -9.72
C THR A 188 -13.38 -15.42 -9.18
N TYR A 189 -12.86 -15.53 -7.96
CA TYR A 189 -12.68 -16.78 -7.25
C TYR A 189 -13.57 -16.84 -6.01
N GLN A 190 -13.92 -18.06 -5.60
CA GLN A 190 -14.53 -18.35 -4.30
C GLN A 190 -13.54 -19.14 -3.45
N LEU A 191 -13.48 -18.82 -2.16
CA LEU A 191 -12.71 -19.60 -1.19
C LEU A 191 -13.45 -20.91 -0.91
N THR A 192 -12.73 -22.04 -0.95
CA THR A 192 -13.33 -23.34 -0.61
C THR A 192 -13.73 -23.40 0.87
N ALA A 193 -14.70 -24.26 1.20
CA ALA A 193 -15.24 -24.36 2.55
C ALA A 193 -14.19 -24.73 3.61
N ASP A 194 -13.22 -25.56 3.24
CA ASP A 194 -12.06 -25.96 4.05
C ASP A 194 -10.94 -24.91 4.09
N LYS A 195 -11.09 -23.79 3.37
CA LYS A 195 -10.18 -22.62 3.37
C LYS A 195 -8.73 -22.97 3.04
N ASN A 196 -8.52 -23.85 2.07
CA ASN A 196 -7.18 -24.23 1.59
C ASN A 196 -6.97 -23.95 0.09
N SER A 197 -8.02 -23.55 -0.63
CA SER A 197 -8.00 -23.45 -2.09
C SER A 197 -8.97 -22.38 -2.61
N LEU A 198 -8.81 -22.02 -3.89
CA LEU A 198 -9.69 -21.10 -4.60
C LEU A 198 -10.32 -21.79 -5.80
N THR A 199 -11.61 -21.57 -6.01
CA THR A 199 -12.35 -22.03 -7.20
C THR A 199 -12.58 -20.84 -8.12
N LEU A 200 -12.04 -20.89 -9.34
CA LEU A 200 -12.33 -19.88 -10.38
C LEU A 200 -13.79 -20.02 -10.82
N THR A 201 -14.56 -18.94 -10.72
CA THR A 201 -16.00 -18.94 -11.02
C THR A 201 -16.40 -18.02 -12.16
N SER A 202 -15.54 -17.07 -12.52
CA SER A 202 -15.79 -16.16 -13.65
C SER A 202 -14.47 -15.59 -14.15
N THR A 203 -14.37 -15.41 -15.46
CA THR A 203 -13.31 -14.67 -16.13
C THR A 203 -13.96 -13.71 -17.11
N LEU A 204 -13.67 -12.42 -16.99
CA LEU A 204 -14.15 -11.37 -17.89
C LEU A 204 -12.96 -10.69 -18.53
N LYS A 205 -13.03 -10.44 -19.84
CA LYS A 205 -12.03 -9.58 -20.50
C LYS A 205 -12.22 -8.15 -20.04
N ILE A 206 -11.14 -7.48 -19.69
CA ILE A 206 -11.17 -6.05 -19.37
C ILE A 206 -11.25 -5.25 -20.69
N PRO A 207 -11.69 -3.98 -20.68
CA PRO A 207 -11.84 -3.18 -21.91
C PRO A 207 -10.53 -2.86 -22.65
N GLY A 208 -9.38 -3.12 -22.04
CA GLY A 208 -8.06 -2.88 -22.59
C GLY A 208 -7.05 -3.97 -22.19
N LYS A 209 -5.77 -3.60 -22.10
CA LYS A 209 -4.68 -4.49 -21.68
C LYS A 209 -3.75 -3.80 -20.70
N GLY A 210 -2.95 -4.59 -19.99
CA GLY A 210 -2.03 -4.11 -18.98
C GLY A 210 -2.76 -3.61 -17.75
N GLY A 211 -3.56 -4.49 -17.12
CA GLY A 211 -4.11 -4.22 -15.79
C GLY A 211 -3.01 -3.75 -14.83
N HIS A 212 -3.27 -2.69 -14.06
CA HIS A 212 -2.27 -2.10 -13.16
C HIS A 212 -2.77 -1.96 -11.72
N ASP A 213 -4.07 -1.71 -11.55
CA ASP A 213 -4.65 -1.60 -10.23
C ASP A 213 -6.09 -2.08 -10.15
N LEU A 214 -6.43 -2.66 -9.01
CA LEU A 214 -7.77 -3.04 -8.62
C LEU A 214 -8.04 -2.52 -7.21
N SER A 215 -9.10 -1.72 -7.05
CA SER A 215 -9.49 -1.18 -5.75
C SER A 215 -10.97 -1.45 -5.47
N TYR A 216 -11.26 -1.87 -4.25
CA TYR A 216 -12.64 -1.98 -3.76
C TYR A 216 -13.28 -0.58 -3.71
N VAL A 217 -14.52 -0.41 -4.17
CA VAL A 217 -15.29 0.84 -3.96
C VAL A 217 -16.36 0.62 -2.90
N ASP A 218 -17.19 -0.40 -3.11
CA ASP A 218 -18.20 -0.90 -2.19
C ASP A 218 -18.54 -2.36 -2.56
N ASP A 219 -19.51 -2.94 -1.87
CA ASP A 219 -19.88 -4.36 -2.02
C ASP A 219 -20.32 -4.76 -3.43
N ASN A 220 -20.69 -3.79 -4.29
CA ASN A 220 -21.17 -4.04 -5.64
C ASN A 220 -20.24 -3.48 -6.72
N ARG A 221 -19.17 -2.77 -6.36
CA ARG A 221 -18.34 -2.02 -7.32
C ARG A 221 -16.86 -2.10 -7.03
N LEU A 222 -16.08 -2.24 -8.10
CA LEU A 222 -14.62 -2.15 -8.09
C LEU A 222 -14.17 -1.06 -9.06
N LEU A 223 -13.01 -0.47 -8.79
CA LEU A 223 -12.30 0.39 -9.72
C LEU A 223 -11.09 -0.35 -10.27
N LEU A 224 -10.89 -0.27 -11.57
CA LEU A 224 -9.86 -0.98 -12.31
C LEU A 224 -9.12 -0.02 -13.23
N THR A 225 -7.80 -0.12 -13.27
CA THR A 225 -6.97 0.58 -14.26
C THR A 225 -6.34 -0.42 -15.22
N TYR A 226 -6.23 0.00 -16.47
CA TYR A 226 -5.43 -0.63 -17.51
C TYR A 226 -4.55 0.44 -18.17
N THR A 227 -3.72 0.07 -19.14
CA THR A 227 -2.70 0.97 -19.74
C THR A 227 -3.27 2.33 -20.13
N ASP A 228 -4.45 2.34 -20.76
CA ASP A 228 -5.03 3.50 -21.42
C ASP A 228 -6.32 4.01 -20.78
N GLY A 229 -6.65 3.59 -19.56
CA GLY A 229 -7.85 4.11 -18.92
C GLY A 229 -8.23 3.47 -17.60
N VAL A 230 -9.33 3.97 -17.07
CA VAL A 230 -9.92 3.60 -15.79
C VAL A 230 -11.40 3.29 -15.98
N VAL A 231 -11.84 2.18 -15.40
CA VAL A 231 -13.24 1.76 -15.44
C VAL A 231 -13.78 1.45 -14.05
N LEU A 232 -15.05 1.78 -13.85
CA LEU A 232 -15.85 1.30 -12.74
C LEU A 232 -16.51 -0.02 -13.17
N PHE A 233 -16.27 -1.08 -12.43
CA PHE A 233 -16.86 -2.39 -12.66
C PHE A 233 -18.06 -2.60 -11.73
N SER A 234 -19.25 -2.79 -12.30
CA SER A 234 -20.43 -3.30 -11.57
C SER A 234 -20.34 -4.81 -11.44
N ILE A 235 -20.23 -5.31 -10.21
CA ILE A 235 -20.09 -6.74 -9.93
C ILE A 235 -21.37 -7.50 -10.32
N LYS A 236 -22.53 -6.98 -9.93
CA LYS A 236 -23.82 -7.62 -10.19
C LYS A 236 -24.11 -7.71 -11.69
N ASP A 237 -23.90 -6.59 -12.40
CA ASP A 237 -24.24 -6.50 -13.82
C ASP A 237 -23.10 -7.00 -14.73
N LYS A 238 -21.94 -7.34 -14.13
CA LYS A 238 -20.72 -7.74 -14.83
C LYS A 238 -20.32 -6.76 -15.94
N LYS A 239 -20.48 -5.47 -15.69
CA LYS A 239 -20.33 -4.40 -16.67
C LYS A 239 -19.19 -3.46 -16.30
N PHE A 240 -18.39 -3.09 -17.29
CA PHE A 240 -17.39 -2.04 -17.18
C PHE A 240 -17.95 -0.74 -17.75
N GLU A 241 -17.81 0.35 -17.00
CA GLU A 241 -18.16 1.69 -17.43
C GLU A 241 -16.94 2.61 -17.31
N PRO A 242 -16.63 3.45 -18.31
CA PRO A 242 -15.55 4.43 -18.20
C PRO A 242 -15.72 5.27 -16.93
N PHE A 243 -14.67 5.32 -16.10
CA PHE A 243 -14.67 6.15 -14.91
C PHE A 243 -14.32 7.58 -15.32
N ALA A 244 -15.35 8.39 -15.60
CA ALA A 244 -15.24 9.72 -16.19
C ALA A 244 -14.09 10.60 -15.63
N PRO A 245 -13.80 10.65 -14.31
CA PRO A 245 -12.71 11.45 -13.78
C PRO A 245 -11.31 11.11 -14.33
N LEU A 246 -11.08 9.86 -14.75
CA LEU A 246 -9.78 9.36 -15.22
C LEU A 246 -9.89 8.51 -16.50
N ALA A 247 -11.01 8.58 -17.24
CA ALA A 247 -11.29 7.67 -18.35
C ALA A 247 -10.24 7.69 -19.47
N THR A 248 -9.57 8.83 -19.66
CA THR A 248 -8.53 9.04 -20.68
C THR A 248 -7.14 9.27 -20.08
N VAL A 249 -6.96 9.02 -18.79
CA VAL A 249 -5.66 9.18 -18.13
C VAL A 249 -4.89 7.88 -18.27
N HIS A 250 -3.78 7.93 -19.01
CA HIS A 250 -2.89 6.79 -19.21
C HIS A 250 -2.02 6.53 -17.97
N HIS A 251 -1.60 5.27 -17.82
CA HIS A 251 -0.61 4.84 -16.81
C HIS A 251 -0.97 5.20 -15.36
N VAL A 252 -2.25 5.19 -15.00
CA VAL A 252 -2.69 5.25 -13.60
C VAL A 252 -2.22 3.98 -12.87
N LYS A 253 -1.37 4.17 -11.85
CA LYS A 253 -0.71 3.08 -11.10
C LYS A 253 -1.47 2.67 -9.86
N SER A 254 -2.24 3.58 -9.28
CA SER A 254 -3.21 3.26 -8.24
C SER A 254 -4.34 4.26 -8.17
N LEU A 255 -5.49 3.84 -7.64
CA LEU A 255 -6.64 4.72 -7.42
C LEU A 255 -7.50 4.26 -6.24
N ASN A 256 -8.18 5.23 -5.64
CA ASN A 256 -9.09 5.05 -4.51
C ASN A 256 -10.21 6.06 -4.68
N TRP A 257 -11.47 5.63 -4.66
CA TRP A 257 -12.61 6.55 -4.76
C TRP A 257 -13.63 6.27 -3.67
N ASN A 258 -14.09 7.34 -3.02
CA ASN A 258 -15.20 7.30 -2.09
C ASN A 258 -16.43 7.91 -2.78
N PRO A 259 -17.45 7.11 -3.14
CA PRO A 259 -18.64 7.61 -3.83
C PRO A 259 -19.50 8.55 -2.98
N LYS A 260 -19.39 8.50 -1.64
CA LYS A 260 -20.19 9.35 -0.74
C LYS A 260 -19.68 10.78 -0.69
N THR A 261 -18.36 10.95 -0.73
CA THR A 261 -17.71 12.27 -0.70
C THR A 261 -17.21 12.72 -2.07
N ASN A 262 -17.30 11.83 -3.06
CA ASN A 262 -16.67 11.96 -4.38
C ASN A 262 -15.15 12.22 -4.32
N ARG A 263 -14.49 11.86 -3.21
CA ARG A 263 -13.04 12.04 -3.05
C ARG A 263 -12.31 10.92 -3.80
N LEU A 264 -11.43 11.31 -4.71
CA LEU A 264 -10.54 10.43 -5.46
C LEU A 264 -9.10 10.67 -4.99
N VAL A 265 -8.32 9.61 -4.83
CA VAL A 265 -6.89 9.66 -4.51
C VAL A 265 -6.16 8.65 -5.40
N TYR A 266 -5.17 9.08 -6.17
CA TYR A 266 -4.56 8.24 -7.19
C TYR A 266 -3.09 8.62 -7.47
N THR A 267 -2.40 7.72 -8.14
CA THR A 267 -1.05 7.93 -8.67
C THR A 267 -1.05 7.59 -10.16
N LYS A 268 -0.23 8.31 -10.92
CA LYS A 268 0.03 8.02 -12.32
C LYS A 268 1.54 8.08 -12.53
N ALA A 269 2.07 7.26 -13.43
CA ALA A 269 3.49 7.36 -13.74
C ALA A 269 3.79 8.65 -14.51
N GLU A 270 4.92 9.28 -14.19
CA GLU A 270 5.32 10.57 -14.79
C GLU A 270 6.73 10.54 -15.38
N GLU A 271 7.60 9.67 -14.86
CA GLU A 271 8.95 9.48 -15.42
C GLU A 271 9.10 8.12 -16.12
N SER A 272 8.74 7.04 -15.44
CA SER A 272 8.82 5.68 -15.99
C SER A 272 7.63 4.86 -15.52
N TRP A 273 7.83 3.99 -14.52
CA TRP A 273 6.76 3.28 -13.85
C TRP A 273 6.25 4.00 -12.58
N TRP A 274 6.92 5.09 -12.17
CA TRP A 274 6.75 5.77 -10.89
C TRP A 274 6.49 7.28 -11.03
N THR A 275 6.20 7.94 -9.91
CA THR A 275 5.99 9.39 -9.75
C THR A 275 6.51 9.89 -8.39
N PHE A 276 6.69 11.20 -8.23
CA PHE A 276 6.88 11.86 -6.92
C PHE A 276 5.57 12.45 -6.36
N ASN A 277 4.44 12.27 -7.03
CA ASN A 277 3.20 12.96 -6.75
C ASN A 277 2.07 11.99 -6.42
N ILE A 278 1.31 12.32 -5.37
CA ILE A 278 -0.02 11.75 -5.11
C ILE A 278 -1.05 12.82 -5.44
N TYR A 279 -2.05 12.45 -6.23
CA TYR A 279 -3.12 13.33 -6.67
C TYR A 279 -4.41 13.01 -5.92
N ALA A 280 -5.17 14.05 -5.55
CA ALA A 280 -6.51 13.91 -5.05
C ALA A 280 -7.44 14.98 -5.60
N THR A 281 -8.74 14.67 -5.63
CA THR A 281 -9.81 15.60 -5.99
C THR A 281 -10.87 15.63 -4.90
N ASN A 282 -11.63 16.72 -4.86
CA ASN A 282 -12.65 17.00 -3.84
C ASN A 282 -12.12 16.91 -2.38
N PRO A 283 -11.38 17.96 -1.92
CA PRO A 283 -10.80 19.06 -2.70
C PRO A 283 -9.58 18.63 -3.52
N ASP A 284 -9.23 19.43 -4.53
CA ASP A 284 -8.02 19.25 -5.33
C ASP A 284 -6.78 19.41 -4.47
N GLN A 285 -5.92 18.40 -4.52
CA GLN A 285 -4.70 18.35 -3.72
C GLN A 285 -3.64 17.54 -4.48
N LYS A 286 -2.38 17.99 -4.37
CA LYS A 286 -1.22 17.24 -4.85
C LYS A 286 -0.20 17.19 -3.73
N VAL A 287 0.12 15.99 -3.24
CA VAL A 287 1.19 15.79 -2.26
C VAL A 287 2.46 15.38 -2.99
N ASN A 288 3.54 16.16 -2.85
CA ASN A 288 4.83 15.91 -3.48
C ASN A 288 5.85 15.30 -2.50
N ILE A 289 6.41 14.14 -2.84
CA ILE A 289 7.40 13.41 -2.02
C ILE A 289 8.62 13.10 -2.89
N PRO A 290 9.57 14.03 -3.04
CA PRO A 290 10.70 13.88 -3.97
C PRO A 290 11.73 12.83 -3.53
N THR A 291 11.60 12.32 -2.30
CA THR A 291 12.52 11.33 -1.71
C THR A 291 12.10 9.87 -1.95
N LEU A 292 11.02 9.64 -2.71
CA LEU A 292 10.43 8.32 -2.93
C LEU A 292 9.95 8.19 -4.37
N LYS A 293 10.50 7.22 -5.12
CA LYS A 293 9.90 6.83 -6.41
C LYS A 293 8.64 6.03 -6.15
N LEU A 294 7.52 6.75 -6.04
CA LEU A 294 6.25 6.22 -5.60
C LEU A 294 5.56 5.44 -6.71
N TYR A 295 5.00 4.27 -6.34
CA TYR A 295 4.21 3.44 -7.25
C TYR A 295 2.71 3.49 -6.92
N LYS A 296 2.28 2.95 -5.77
CA LYS A 296 0.86 2.93 -5.36
C LYS A 296 0.60 3.73 -4.09
N VAL A 297 -0.64 4.22 -3.99
CA VAL A 297 -1.24 4.82 -2.80
C VAL A 297 -2.57 4.12 -2.46
N ARG A 298 -2.84 3.94 -1.17
CA ARG A 298 -4.14 3.50 -0.63
C ARG A 298 -4.69 4.52 0.35
N VAL A 299 -6.01 4.57 0.47
CA VAL A 299 -6.72 5.37 1.47
C VAL A 299 -7.21 4.46 2.58
N CYS A 300 -6.87 4.80 3.82
CA CYS A 300 -7.33 4.11 5.01
C CYS A 300 -8.84 4.37 5.25
N ARG A 301 -9.62 3.29 5.47
CA ARG A 301 -11.10 3.32 5.54
C ARG A 301 -11.65 3.03 6.93
#